data_AF-A0A5E3XIQ9-F1
#
_entry.id   AF-A0A5E3XIQ9-F1
#
_cell.length_a   1.000
_cell.length_b   1.000
_cell.length_c   1.000
_cell.angle_alpha   90.00
_cell.angle_beta   90.00
_cell.angle_gamma   90.00
#
_symmetry.space_group_name_H-M   'P 1'
#
loop_
_entity.id
_entity.type
_entity.pdbx_description
1 polymer ?
#
loop_
_entity_poly.entity_id
_entity_poly.type
_entity_poly.pdbx_seq_one_letter_code
_entity_poly.pdbx_strand_id
1 'polypeptide(L)'
;MASSSATVSGPRVQAGRPLGKEILLRVDVDGVNGLPLKKAGRSLSYRVYFEALSDGGSRDIRTSRAHEGHGSLQGTVQWNETIHIRCLKLSYIRVSLYYFKADTDGGFPVTYDASMSVVDFISAIKIPMMTYTEPKSGDHPCNLFLSVTETMSKGEEETCDLSTSCLQAQHDRCHIDPRVPIGVWSTAFSQTSLLLDTVCRWNWGREVIPTPFWVGLRAQGWLYMAYRDRYSGMEGNDQLDKDLGRVFACMQESMNVIQQPVARTREPSKRYYIKWTILAVYSGMQHIREDFIGDWQKEHKTYVAEMVRLAWIIVTPNPPATATDTSTTIAKDTLLLVLDAIVQSSDAFPPLKSAASGLLFFATCADTTCGNKKQMRDIYKRIHGLAASLKRGTKEGSRITPEHQDAIEVLAADIEALKGDLEGIISERKSRFKRFFSARRHREELKDVVEQLETSKSNYTTALATLNAMTIAEVNSEVRAIALVLDARPMYMPGTRRAQDVTFPSGPSRFGEV
;
A
#
# COMPACT_ATOMS: atom_id res chain seq x y z
N MET A 1 -41.54 3.09 47.45
CA MET A 1 -40.19 3.67 47.63
C MET A 1 -39.24 2.97 46.68
N ALA A 2 -38.90 3.61 45.57
CA ALA A 2 -37.89 3.12 44.62
C ALA A 2 -36.86 4.25 44.44
N SER A 3 -35.63 4.00 44.86
CA SER A 3 -34.52 4.96 44.79
C SER A 3 -33.96 5.00 43.38
N SER A 4 -34.15 6.10 42.66
CA SER A 4 -33.46 6.34 41.39
C SER A 4 -32.00 6.69 41.67
N SER A 5 -31.07 5.80 41.34
CA SER A 5 -29.65 6.13 41.37
C SER A 5 -29.35 7.09 40.22
N ALA A 6 -29.06 8.34 40.54
CA ALA A 6 -28.53 9.30 39.57
C ALA A 6 -27.13 8.84 39.16
N THR A 7 -26.99 8.33 37.94
CA THR A 7 -25.69 8.06 37.33
C THR A 7 -24.98 9.39 37.10
N VAL A 8 -23.99 9.67 37.95
CA VAL A 8 -23.08 10.81 37.81
C VAL A 8 -22.32 10.63 36.50
N SER A 9 -22.76 11.34 35.47
CA SER A 9 -22.03 11.42 34.20
C SER A 9 -20.84 12.35 34.42
N GLY A 10 -19.63 11.79 34.45
CA GLY A 10 -18.40 12.59 34.47
C GLY A 10 -18.30 13.49 33.23
N PRO A 11 -17.41 14.50 33.25
CA PRO A 11 -17.19 15.38 32.10
C PRO A 11 -16.84 14.53 30.87
N ARG A 12 -17.72 14.55 29.86
CA ARG A 12 -17.49 13.86 28.59
C ARG A 12 -16.28 14.50 27.91
N VAL A 13 -15.23 13.72 27.71
CA VAL A 13 -14.09 14.15 26.91
C VAL A 13 -14.58 14.26 25.47
N GLN A 14 -14.60 15.47 24.93
CA GLN A 14 -14.99 15.71 23.54
C GLN A 14 -14.04 14.90 22.66
N ALA A 15 -14.57 13.95 21.88
CA ALA A 15 -13.78 13.14 20.97
C ALA A 15 -12.93 14.08 20.10
N GLY A 16 -11.62 13.87 20.12
CA GLY A 16 -10.68 14.76 19.44
C GLY A 16 -11.05 14.85 17.96
N ARG A 17 -11.21 16.08 17.45
CA ARG A 17 -11.48 16.30 16.02
C ARG A 17 -10.21 16.00 15.23
N PRO A 18 -10.15 14.92 14.44
CA PRO A 18 -8.89 14.48 13.83
C PRO A 18 -8.38 15.44 12.76
N LEU A 19 -9.26 16.29 12.22
CA LEU A 19 -8.92 17.36 11.28
C LEU A 19 -8.84 18.75 11.94
N GLY A 20 -8.78 18.80 13.28
CA GLY A 20 -8.73 20.03 14.05
C GLY A 20 -10.09 20.72 14.19
N LYS A 21 -10.06 21.93 14.76
CA LYS A 21 -11.25 22.76 14.94
C LYS A 21 -11.73 23.36 13.61
N GLU A 22 -13.03 23.64 13.51
CA GLU A 22 -13.58 24.45 12.43
C GLU A 22 -13.10 25.90 12.58
N ILE A 23 -12.69 26.52 11.48
CA ILE A 23 -12.24 27.91 11.39
C ILE A 23 -13.00 28.63 10.27
N LEU A 24 -13.05 29.95 10.35
CA LEU A 24 -13.67 30.80 9.32
C LEU A 24 -12.58 31.60 8.62
N LEU A 25 -12.44 31.39 7.31
CA LEU A 25 -11.50 32.12 6.46
C LEU A 25 -12.24 33.23 5.72
N ARG A 26 -11.69 34.44 5.75
CA ARG A 26 -12.06 35.54 4.86
C ARG A 26 -11.06 35.57 3.71
N VAL A 27 -11.54 35.34 2.49
CA VAL A 27 -10.73 35.24 1.27
C VAL A 27 -11.10 36.40 0.35
N ASP A 28 -10.14 37.29 0.12
CA ASP A 28 -10.23 38.34 -0.89
C ASP A 28 -9.66 37.80 -2.21
N VAL A 29 -10.51 37.63 -3.21
CA VAL A 29 -10.14 37.11 -4.54
C VAL A 29 -9.85 38.27 -5.47
N ASP A 30 -8.57 38.53 -5.72
CA ASP A 30 -8.13 39.66 -6.54
C ASP A 30 -8.36 39.37 -8.03
N GLY A 31 -7.78 38.28 -8.52
CA GLY A 31 -7.77 37.98 -9.95
C GLY A 31 -6.95 36.77 -10.34
N VAL A 32 -6.91 36.48 -11.63
CA VAL A 32 -6.06 35.43 -12.21
C VAL A 32 -5.29 35.99 -13.39
N ASN A 33 -4.06 35.52 -13.62
CA ASN A 33 -3.27 35.81 -14.82
C ASN A 33 -2.71 34.55 -15.47
N GLY A 34 -2.20 34.69 -16.70
CA GLY A 34 -1.62 33.58 -17.45
C GLY A 34 -2.67 32.68 -18.11
N LEU A 35 -3.90 33.19 -18.28
CA LEU A 35 -4.92 32.48 -19.05
C LEU A 35 -4.53 32.45 -20.54
N PRO A 36 -4.89 31.38 -21.27
CA PRO A 36 -4.52 31.21 -22.66
C PRO A 36 -5.11 32.33 -23.52
N LEU A 37 -4.22 33.02 -24.25
CA LEU A 37 -4.60 34.07 -25.18
C LEU A 37 -5.49 33.50 -26.28
N LYS A 38 -6.73 33.97 -26.35
CA LYS A 38 -7.64 33.58 -27.41
C LYS A 38 -7.42 34.37 -28.70
N LYS A 39 -7.67 33.68 -29.82
CA LYS A 39 -7.93 34.32 -31.11
C LYS A 39 -9.17 35.20 -30.98
N ALA A 40 -9.10 36.42 -31.54
CA ALA A 40 -10.09 37.47 -31.38
C ALA A 40 -11.53 36.99 -31.63
N GLY A 41 -12.48 37.45 -30.79
CA GLY A 41 -13.91 37.44 -31.13
C GLY A 41 -14.89 36.79 -30.15
N ARG A 42 -14.47 36.24 -29.00
CA ARG A 42 -15.42 35.71 -27.99
C ARG A 42 -15.04 36.08 -26.57
N SER A 43 -15.95 36.77 -25.88
CA SER A 43 -15.83 37.05 -24.45
C SER A 43 -15.95 35.74 -23.66
N LEU A 44 -14.98 35.50 -22.77
CA LEU A 44 -15.05 34.44 -21.79
C LEU A 44 -15.43 35.04 -20.44
N SER A 45 -16.32 34.35 -19.73
CA SER A 45 -16.52 34.59 -18.31
C SER A 45 -15.91 33.45 -17.51
N TYR A 46 -15.40 33.77 -16.33
CA TYR A 46 -14.72 32.86 -15.45
C TYR A 46 -15.39 32.89 -14.08
N ARG A 47 -15.24 31.79 -13.33
CA ARG A 47 -15.69 31.67 -11.95
C ARG A 47 -14.73 30.79 -11.17
N VAL A 48 -14.33 31.24 -9.99
CA VAL A 48 -13.57 30.46 -9.02
C VAL A 48 -14.53 29.73 -8.08
N TYR A 49 -14.29 28.44 -7.88
CA TYR A 49 -14.96 27.55 -6.94
C TYR A 49 -13.97 27.12 -5.87
N PHE A 50 -14.45 27.06 -4.64
CA PHE A 50 -13.73 26.59 -3.46
C PHE A 50 -14.53 25.44 -2.87
N GLU A 51 -13.93 24.26 -2.85
CA GLU A 51 -14.47 23.07 -2.16
C GLU A 51 -13.69 22.92 -0.86
N ALA A 52 -14.39 22.93 0.27
CA ALA A 52 -13.79 22.87 1.60
C ALA A 52 -14.58 21.95 2.53
N LEU A 53 -13.88 21.25 3.42
CA LEU A 53 -14.48 20.32 4.37
C LEU A 53 -14.77 21.03 5.70
N SER A 54 -16.03 20.96 6.15
CA SER A 54 -16.55 21.54 7.40
C SER A 54 -17.13 20.44 8.31
N ASP A 55 -17.55 20.78 9.53
CA ASP A 55 -18.28 19.84 10.39
C ASP A 55 -19.56 19.31 9.72
N GLY A 56 -20.19 20.15 8.90
CA GLY A 56 -21.36 19.81 8.09
C GLY A 56 -21.06 18.89 6.90
N GLY A 57 -19.79 18.62 6.58
CA GLY A 57 -19.35 17.93 5.37
C GLY A 57 -18.72 18.87 4.35
N SER A 58 -18.56 18.39 3.11
CA SER A 58 -18.01 19.19 2.01
C SER A 58 -18.97 20.31 1.60
N ARG A 59 -18.46 21.51 1.38
CA ARG A 59 -19.21 22.67 0.90
C ARG A 59 -18.51 23.31 -0.29
N ASP A 60 -19.32 23.65 -1.30
CA ASP A 60 -18.89 24.40 -2.47
C ASP A 60 -19.26 25.89 -2.33
N ILE A 61 -18.27 26.75 -2.45
CA ILE A 61 -18.41 28.21 -2.41
C ILE A 61 -17.88 28.76 -3.73
N ARG A 62 -18.54 29.78 -4.28
CA ARG A 62 -18.19 30.30 -5.61
C ARG A 62 -18.22 31.82 -5.65
N THR A 63 -17.33 32.37 -6.45
CA THR A 63 -17.34 33.79 -6.84
C THR A 63 -18.45 34.08 -7.86
N SER A 64 -18.69 35.36 -8.12
CA SER A 64 -19.50 35.76 -9.27
C SER A 64 -18.77 35.46 -10.60
N ARG A 65 -19.45 35.68 -11.72
CA ARG A 65 -18.81 35.54 -13.03
C ARG A 65 -18.06 36.84 -13.35
N ALA A 66 -16.77 36.73 -13.65
CA ALA A 66 -15.95 37.86 -14.11
C ALA A 66 -15.47 37.62 -15.54
N HIS A 67 -15.34 38.68 -16.34
CA HIS A 67 -14.94 38.57 -17.74
C HIS A 67 -13.44 38.78 -17.91
N GLU A 68 -12.87 38.13 -18.93
CA GLU A 68 -11.48 38.37 -19.32
C GLU A 68 -11.25 39.82 -19.74
N GLY A 69 -10.14 40.41 -19.32
CA GLY A 69 -9.72 41.73 -19.73
C GLY A 69 -9.49 41.85 -21.24
N HIS A 70 -9.53 43.08 -21.75
CA HIS A 70 -9.30 43.39 -23.16
C HIS A 70 -7.95 44.06 -23.39
N GLY A 71 -7.42 43.96 -24.61
CA GLY A 71 -6.16 44.61 -25.01
C GLY A 71 -4.97 44.11 -24.20
N SER A 72 -4.28 45.01 -23.48
CA SER A 72 -3.14 44.68 -22.63
C SER A 72 -3.49 43.82 -21.41
N LEU A 73 -4.78 43.72 -21.05
CA LEU A 73 -5.28 42.90 -19.96
C LEU A 73 -5.74 41.50 -20.42
N GLN A 74 -5.54 41.17 -21.70
CA GLN A 74 -5.87 39.83 -22.19
C GLN A 74 -5.06 38.77 -21.43
N GLY A 75 -5.70 37.64 -21.11
CA GLY A 75 -5.13 36.61 -20.27
C GLY A 75 -5.28 36.88 -18.76
N THR A 76 -6.04 37.92 -18.36
CA THR A 76 -6.31 38.25 -16.96
C THR A 76 -7.81 38.40 -16.67
N VAL A 77 -8.22 38.09 -15.43
CA VAL A 77 -9.58 38.33 -14.92
C VAL A 77 -9.45 38.90 -13.51
N GLN A 78 -10.31 39.86 -13.15
CA GLN A 78 -10.40 40.43 -11.80
C GLN A 78 -11.79 40.20 -11.22
N TRP A 79 -11.86 39.76 -9.96
CA TRP A 79 -13.12 39.62 -9.22
C TRP A 79 -13.28 40.76 -8.21
N ASN A 80 -12.24 41.04 -7.43
CA ASN A 80 -12.29 41.98 -6.29
C ASN A 80 -13.44 41.64 -5.33
N GLU A 81 -13.60 40.34 -5.06
CA GLU A 81 -14.67 39.82 -4.21
C GLU A 81 -14.12 39.27 -2.90
N THR A 82 -14.80 39.54 -1.79
CA THR A 82 -14.54 38.88 -0.51
C THR A 82 -15.55 37.75 -0.32
N ILE A 83 -15.05 36.53 -0.09
CA ILE A 83 -15.86 35.37 0.29
C ILE A 83 -15.46 34.84 1.67
N HIS A 84 -16.37 34.11 2.30
CA HIS A 84 -16.14 33.50 3.61
C HIS A 84 -16.25 31.97 3.50
N ILE A 85 -15.21 31.26 3.96
CA ILE A 85 -15.11 29.80 3.87
C ILE A 85 -15.02 29.23 5.29
N ARG A 86 -15.95 28.33 5.65
CA ARG A 86 -15.83 27.51 6.87
C ARG A 86 -15.14 26.20 6.53
N CYS A 87 -14.09 25.86 7.25
CA CYS A 87 -13.34 24.63 7.02
C CYS A 87 -12.65 24.11 8.28
N LEU A 88 -12.23 22.84 8.27
CA LEU A 88 -11.46 22.22 9.34
C LEU A 88 -9.98 22.60 9.21
N LYS A 89 -9.33 23.01 10.30
CA LYS A 89 -7.97 23.57 10.28
C LYS A 89 -6.90 22.68 9.61
N LEU A 90 -7.03 21.36 9.73
CA LEU A 90 -6.08 20.38 9.17
C LEU A 90 -6.61 19.70 7.90
N SER A 91 -7.70 20.20 7.30
CA SER A 91 -8.18 19.68 6.01
C SER A 91 -7.43 20.30 4.83
N TYR A 92 -7.76 19.83 3.63
CA TYR A 92 -7.40 20.48 2.38
C TYR A 92 -8.50 21.44 1.92
N ILE A 93 -8.14 22.39 1.06
CA ILE A 93 -9.05 23.19 0.25
C ILE A 93 -8.68 22.95 -1.21
N ARG A 94 -9.71 22.72 -2.01
CA ARG A 94 -9.57 22.65 -3.45
C ARG A 94 -10.10 23.94 -4.08
N VAL A 95 -9.32 24.48 -5.00
CA VAL A 95 -9.64 25.67 -5.76
C VAL A 95 -9.73 25.31 -7.22
N SER A 96 -10.85 25.66 -7.84
CA SER A 96 -11.13 25.32 -9.24
C SER A 96 -11.55 26.58 -10.01
N LEU A 97 -10.90 26.85 -11.14
CA LEU A 97 -11.27 27.92 -12.05
C LEU A 97 -12.01 27.34 -13.24
N TYR A 98 -13.26 27.75 -13.39
CA TYR A 98 -14.14 27.37 -14.48
C TYR A 98 -14.26 28.53 -15.45
N TYR A 99 -14.24 28.27 -16.76
CA TYR A 99 -14.67 29.26 -17.75
C TYR A 99 -15.97 28.85 -18.43
N PHE A 100 -16.76 29.84 -18.82
CA PHE A 100 -18.02 29.68 -19.53
C PHE A 100 -17.93 30.44 -20.85
N LYS A 101 -18.30 29.76 -21.94
CA LYS A 101 -18.52 30.42 -23.23
C LYS A 101 -19.97 30.89 -23.26
N ALA A 102 -20.20 32.09 -23.80
CA ALA A 102 -21.54 32.68 -23.88
C ALA A 102 -22.57 31.78 -24.61
N ASP A 103 -22.12 30.98 -25.59
CA ASP A 103 -23.03 30.30 -26.53
C ASP A 103 -23.11 28.77 -26.38
N THR A 104 -22.39 28.15 -25.44
CA THR A 104 -22.41 26.68 -25.30
C THR A 104 -23.05 26.29 -23.98
N ASP A 105 -24.33 25.97 -24.04
CA ASP A 105 -25.16 25.64 -22.88
C ASP A 105 -24.97 24.19 -22.36
N GLY A 106 -23.95 23.46 -22.83
CA GLY A 106 -23.78 22.05 -22.47
C GLY A 106 -22.35 21.48 -22.59
N GLY A 107 -21.34 22.30 -22.84
CA GLY A 107 -19.96 21.82 -22.84
C GLY A 107 -19.41 21.74 -21.41
N PHE A 108 -18.75 20.63 -21.06
CA PHE A 108 -17.97 20.58 -19.82
C PHE A 108 -16.91 21.69 -19.87
N PRO A 109 -16.95 22.65 -18.93
CA PRO A 109 -15.98 23.73 -18.88
C PRO A 109 -14.58 23.14 -18.64
N VAL A 110 -13.56 23.67 -19.33
CA VAL A 110 -12.18 23.32 -18.96
C VAL A 110 -11.93 23.95 -17.60
N THR A 111 -11.41 23.13 -16.69
CA THR A 111 -11.09 23.54 -15.33
C THR A 111 -9.59 23.69 -15.17
N TYR A 112 -9.19 24.75 -14.48
CA TYR A 112 -7.90 24.75 -13.80
C TYR A 112 -8.14 24.37 -12.35
N ASP A 113 -7.27 23.55 -11.78
CA ASP A 113 -7.42 23.05 -10.42
C ASP A 113 -6.13 23.23 -9.63
N ALA A 114 -6.29 23.46 -8.33
CA ALA A 114 -5.26 23.35 -7.31
C ALA A 114 -5.87 22.75 -6.04
N SER A 115 -5.06 22.02 -5.27
CA SER A 115 -5.43 21.52 -3.94
C SER A 115 -4.24 21.71 -3.01
N MET A 116 -4.49 22.18 -1.79
CA MET A 116 -3.47 22.41 -0.78
C MET A 116 -4.06 22.34 0.62
N SER A 117 -3.21 22.19 1.64
CA SER A 117 -3.66 22.22 3.03
C SER A 117 -4.25 23.59 3.36
N VAL A 118 -5.19 23.65 4.31
CA VAL A 118 -5.76 24.91 4.82
C VAL A 118 -4.65 25.84 5.35
N VAL A 119 -3.62 25.27 5.97
CA VAL A 119 -2.47 26.02 6.49
C VAL A 119 -1.68 26.71 5.36
N ASP A 120 -1.41 25.98 4.28
CA ASP A 120 -0.73 26.54 3.10
C ASP A 120 -1.64 27.57 2.40
N PHE A 121 -2.94 27.31 2.33
CA PHE A 121 -3.92 28.21 1.73
C PHE A 121 -3.98 29.57 2.46
N ILE A 122 -3.94 29.58 3.80
CA ILE A 122 -3.90 30.82 4.59
C ILE A 122 -2.65 31.66 4.27
N SER A 123 -1.53 30.99 3.98
CA SER A 123 -0.25 31.65 3.68
C SER A 123 -0.08 32.00 2.20
N ALA A 124 -0.99 31.53 1.33
CA ALA A 124 -0.88 31.69 -0.10
C ALA A 124 -1.35 33.08 -0.54
N ILE A 125 -0.44 33.86 -1.12
CA ILE A 125 -0.76 35.10 -1.86
C ILE A 125 -1.04 34.78 -3.34
N LYS A 126 -0.54 33.63 -3.79
CA LYS A 126 -0.57 33.18 -5.18
C LYS A 126 -0.71 31.67 -5.24
N ILE A 127 -1.69 31.19 -5.98
CA ILE A 127 -1.96 29.77 -6.19
C ILE A 127 -1.68 29.42 -7.65
N PRO A 128 -0.67 28.59 -7.95
CA PRO A 128 -0.48 28.06 -9.29
C PRO A 128 -1.58 27.05 -9.61
N MET A 129 -2.29 27.26 -10.71
CA MET A 129 -3.43 26.47 -11.14
C MET A 129 -3.09 25.72 -12.44
N MET A 130 -3.41 24.43 -12.49
CA MET A 130 -3.05 23.54 -13.61
C MET A 130 -4.31 23.08 -14.37
N THR A 131 -4.23 22.98 -15.71
CA THR A 131 -5.37 22.53 -16.54
C THR A 131 -5.68 21.06 -16.31
N TYR A 132 -6.98 20.71 -16.39
CA TYR A 132 -7.39 19.33 -16.23
C TYR A 132 -7.12 18.45 -17.46
N THR A 133 -7.19 19.05 -18.65
CA THR A 133 -7.09 18.34 -19.91
C THR A 133 -5.65 17.95 -20.22
N GLU A 134 -5.47 16.86 -21.00
CA GLU A 134 -4.16 16.54 -21.57
C GLU A 134 -3.56 17.81 -22.16
N PRO A 135 -2.34 18.20 -21.74
CA PRO A 135 -1.76 19.47 -22.15
C PRO A 135 -1.58 19.43 -23.66
N LYS A 136 -2.52 20.07 -24.36
CA LYS A 136 -2.33 20.38 -25.77
C LYS A 136 -1.18 21.38 -25.83
N SER A 137 -0.43 21.37 -26.94
CA SER A 137 0.66 22.33 -27.17
C SER A 137 0.15 23.77 -27.05
N GLY A 138 0.25 24.35 -25.85
CA GLY A 138 -0.32 25.67 -25.52
C GLY A 138 -1.01 25.79 -24.16
N ASP A 139 -1.20 24.71 -23.40
CA ASP A 139 -1.73 24.82 -22.04
C ASP A 139 -0.66 25.43 -21.11
N HIS A 140 -0.91 26.66 -20.68
CA HIS A 140 -0.06 27.39 -19.75
C HIS A 140 -0.66 27.34 -18.34
N PRO A 141 0.16 27.14 -17.29
CA PRO A 141 -0.30 27.30 -15.93
C PRO A 141 -0.76 28.75 -15.72
N CYS A 142 -1.90 28.93 -15.05
CA CYS A 142 -2.36 30.24 -14.64
C CYS A 142 -2.13 30.43 -13.15
N ASN A 143 -2.13 31.68 -12.67
CA ASN A 143 -1.92 31.98 -11.26
C ASN A 143 -3.10 32.76 -10.72
N LEU A 144 -3.75 32.23 -9.70
CA LEU A 144 -4.80 32.90 -8.95
C LEU A 144 -4.16 33.71 -7.81
N PHE A 145 -4.53 34.97 -7.69
CA PHE A 145 -4.09 35.90 -6.65
C PHE A 145 -5.24 36.12 -5.67
N LEU A 146 -4.93 35.97 -4.39
CA LEU A 146 -5.88 36.14 -3.32
C LEU A 146 -5.15 36.50 -2.02
N SER A 147 -5.90 37.03 -1.07
CA SER A 147 -5.46 37.25 0.31
C SER A 147 -6.39 36.48 1.25
N VAL A 148 -5.83 35.68 2.16
CA VAL A 148 -6.59 34.88 3.13
C VAL A 148 -6.28 35.36 4.53
N THR A 149 -7.33 35.57 5.31
CA THR A 149 -7.22 35.89 6.74
C THR A 149 -8.10 34.94 7.53
N GLU A 150 -7.55 34.31 8.57
CA GLU A 150 -8.34 33.57 9.54
C GLU A 150 -9.11 34.59 10.40
N THR A 151 -10.43 34.52 10.35
CA THR A 151 -11.30 35.36 11.18
C THR A 151 -11.67 34.62 12.44
N MET A 152 -11.50 35.26 13.59
CA MET A 152 -12.02 34.73 14.85
C MET A 152 -13.55 34.67 14.74
N SER A 153 -14.14 33.54 15.11
CA SER A 153 -15.59 33.43 15.20
C SER A 153 -16.06 34.46 16.23
N LYS A 154 -16.89 35.41 15.79
CA LYS A 154 -17.34 36.59 16.57
C LYS A 154 -18.11 36.28 17.87
N GLY A 155 -18.13 35.03 18.32
CA GLY A 155 -18.73 34.57 19.59
C GLY A 155 -17.73 33.99 20.59
N GLU A 156 -16.44 33.81 20.25
CA GLU A 156 -15.43 33.30 21.20
C GLU A 156 -14.72 34.43 21.98
N GLU A 157 -14.80 35.69 21.53
CA GLU A 157 -14.16 36.83 22.22
C GLU A 157 -15.03 37.50 23.31
N GLU A 158 -16.31 37.13 23.46
CA GLU A 158 -17.25 37.86 24.35
C GLU A 158 -17.95 37.02 25.42
N THR A 159 -17.55 35.76 25.66
CA THR A 159 -18.12 34.95 26.76
C THR A 159 -17.04 34.34 27.67
N CYS A 160 -16.30 35.20 28.36
CA CYS A 160 -15.91 34.94 29.76
C CYS A 160 -17.08 35.26 30.72
N ASP A 161 -18.33 35.04 30.30
CA ASP A 161 -19.53 35.23 31.10
C ASP A 161 -20.35 33.93 31.18
N LEU A 162 -20.60 33.51 32.43
CA LEU A 162 -20.92 32.16 32.90
C LEU A 162 -22.35 31.65 32.63
N SER A 163 -23.14 32.16 31.66
CA SER A 163 -24.60 31.97 31.73
C SER A 163 -25.38 31.49 30.50
N THR A 164 -24.77 31.01 29.42
CA THR A 164 -25.55 30.56 28.24
C THR A 164 -25.18 29.15 27.74
N SER A 165 -25.46 28.13 28.56
CA SER A 165 -25.24 26.71 28.24
C SER A 165 -26.49 25.89 27.85
N CYS A 166 -27.59 26.51 27.39
CA CYS A 166 -28.84 25.75 27.19
C CYS A 166 -29.26 25.40 25.76
N LEU A 167 -28.69 26.01 24.70
CA LEU A 167 -29.08 25.70 23.31
C LEU A 167 -28.03 24.92 22.51
N GLN A 168 -26.76 24.91 22.92
CA GLN A 168 -25.74 24.00 22.35
C GLN A 168 -25.92 22.55 22.82
N ALA A 169 -26.65 22.33 23.93
CA ALA A 169 -26.78 21.05 24.62
C ALA A 169 -27.68 20.01 23.92
N GLN A 170 -28.35 20.34 22.80
CA GLN A 170 -29.19 19.38 22.08
C GLN A 170 -28.43 18.51 21.07
N HIS A 171 -27.30 18.98 20.52
CA HIS A 171 -26.47 18.15 19.64
C HIS A 171 -25.47 17.24 20.42
N ASP A 172 -25.12 17.60 21.65
CA ASP A 172 -24.11 16.86 22.45
C ASP A 172 -24.67 15.66 23.25
N ARG A 173 -25.99 15.38 23.19
CA ARG A 173 -26.63 14.40 24.08
C ARG A 173 -26.63 12.94 23.60
N CYS A 174 -26.33 12.64 22.33
CA CYS A 174 -26.42 11.26 21.81
C CYS A 174 -25.08 10.51 21.64
N HIS A 175 -23.95 11.04 22.11
CA HIS A 175 -22.68 10.33 21.98
C HIS A 175 -22.50 9.26 23.07
N ILE A 176 -22.72 8.01 22.67
CA ILE A 176 -22.18 6.82 23.34
C ILE A 176 -20.67 6.81 23.07
N ASP A 177 -19.89 6.65 24.13
CA ASP A 177 -18.43 6.72 24.12
C ASP A 177 -17.87 5.53 23.31
N PRO A 178 -17.27 5.74 22.13
CA PRO A 178 -16.80 4.64 21.32
C PRO A 178 -15.55 4.01 21.96
N ARG A 179 -15.59 2.68 22.17
CA ARG A 179 -14.45 1.88 22.65
C ARG A 179 -13.28 1.77 21.65
N VAL A 180 -13.34 2.46 20.51
CA VAL A 180 -12.28 2.41 19.50
C VAL A 180 -11.17 3.39 19.90
N PRO A 181 -9.89 2.99 19.89
CA PRO A 181 -8.80 3.90 20.19
C PRO A 181 -8.85 5.09 19.23
N ILE A 182 -8.97 6.30 19.77
CA ILE A 182 -8.87 7.60 19.05
C ILE A 182 -7.68 7.62 18.08
N GLY A 183 -6.64 6.83 18.35
CA GLY A 183 -5.46 6.64 17.51
C GLY A 183 -5.72 6.15 16.08
N VAL A 184 -6.72 5.30 15.80
CA VAL A 184 -6.90 4.73 14.44
C VAL A 184 -7.30 5.81 13.44
N TRP A 185 -8.28 6.64 13.78
CA TRP A 185 -8.73 7.73 12.92
C TRP A 185 -7.69 8.83 12.80
N SER A 186 -7.03 9.22 13.89
CA SER A 186 -5.94 10.19 13.82
C SER A 186 -4.83 9.70 12.87
N THR A 187 -4.49 8.41 12.93
CA THR A 187 -3.53 7.78 12.02
C THR A 187 -4.04 7.82 10.59
N ALA A 188 -5.31 7.47 10.36
CA ALA A 188 -5.96 7.50 9.05
C ALA A 188 -5.85 8.86 8.35
N PHE A 189 -6.23 9.94 9.06
CA PHE A 189 -6.16 11.30 8.50
C PHE A 189 -4.72 11.75 8.29
N SER A 190 -3.81 11.39 9.19
CA SER A 190 -2.38 11.72 9.05
C SER A 190 -1.77 11.03 7.83
N GLN A 191 -2.05 9.73 7.63
CA GLN A 191 -1.59 8.95 6.48
C GLN A 191 -2.19 9.44 5.17
N THR A 192 -3.48 9.77 5.17
CA THR A 192 -4.15 10.36 4.01
C THR A 192 -3.48 11.69 3.64
N SER A 193 -3.27 12.59 4.61
CA SER A 193 -2.64 13.89 4.37
C SER A 193 -1.19 13.72 3.88
N LEU A 194 -0.42 12.81 4.47
CA LEU A 194 0.94 12.50 4.03
C LEU A 194 0.98 12.00 2.59
N LEU A 195 0.05 11.13 2.20
CA LEU A 195 -0.09 10.66 0.82
C LEU A 195 -0.38 11.85 -0.11
N LEU A 196 -1.29 12.74 0.26
CA LEU A 196 -1.62 13.92 -0.56
C LEU A 196 -0.44 14.86 -0.71
N ASP A 197 0.27 15.18 0.36
CA ASP A 197 1.48 15.99 0.29
C ASP A 197 2.55 15.35 -0.60
N THR A 198 2.75 14.04 -0.46
CA THR A 198 3.71 13.27 -1.25
C THR A 198 3.34 13.31 -2.74
N VAL A 199 2.06 13.15 -3.03
CA VAL A 199 1.50 13.17 -4.39
C VAL A 199 1.54 14.57 -5.00
N CYS A 200 1.28 15.63 -4.23
CA CYS A 200 1.35 17.01 -4.67
C CYS A 200 2.79 17.47 -4.93
N ARG A 201 3.77 16.98 -4.14
CA ARG A 201 5.20 17.25 -4.36
C ARG A 201 5.80 16.41 -5.48
N TRP A 202 5.16 15.31 -5.86
CA TRP A 202 5.63 14.46 -6.94
C TRP A 202 5.64 15.24 -8.26
N ASN A 203 6.80 15.39 -8.89
CA ASN A 203 6.89 16.05 -10.19
C ASN A 203 6.34 15.13 -11.29
N TRP A 204 5.03 15.23 -11.54
CA TRP A 204 4.30 14.46 -12.55
C TRP A 204 4.85 14.64 -13.98
N GLY A 205 5.70 15.65 -14.21
CA GLY A 205 6.15 16.04 -15.55
C GLY A 205 5.01 16.63 -16.37
N ARG A 206 5.29 16.96 -17.64
CA ARG A 206 4.30 17.58 -18.54
C ARG A 206 3.28 16.61 -19.13
N GLU A 207 3.35 15.30 -18.88
CA GLU A 207 2.65 14.31 -19.72
C GLU A 207 1.45 13.59 -19.10
N VAL A 208 1.06 13.76 -17.83
CA VAL A 208 -0.05 12.95 -17.29
C VAL A 208 -0.97 13.68 -16.30
N ILE A 209 -2.25 13.68 -16.71
CA ILE A 209 -3.56 13.80 -16.04
C ILE A 209 -3.57 14.26 -14.55
N PRO A 210 -4.33 15.34 -14.22
CA PRO A 210 -4.55 15.94 -12.89
C PRO A 210 -5.35 15.07 -11.89
N THR A 211 -5.58 13.80 -12.20
CA THR A 211 -6.31 12.83 -11.37
C THR A 211 -5.97 12.89 -9.88
N PRO A 212 -4.72 13.14 -9.44
CA PRO A 212 -4.40 13.17 -8.02
C PRO A 212 -5.06 14.31 -7.23
N PHE A 213 -5.30 15.46 -7.87
CA PHE A 213 -5.84 16.65 -7.19
C PHE A 213 -7.31 16.49 -6.81
N TRP A 214 -8.09 15.80 -7.64
CA TRP A 214 -9.52 15.51 -7.40
C TRP A 214 -9.70 14.46 -6.30
N VAL A 215 -8.77 13.51 -6.24
CA VAL A 215 -8.83 12.39 -5.32
C VAL A 215 -8.62 12.84 -3.88
N GLY A 216 -7.73 13.81 -3.63
CA GLY A 216 -7.29 14.10 -2.28
C GLY A 216 -8.35 14.68 -1.35
N LEU A 217 -8.92 15.83 -1.71
CA LEU A 217 -9.92 16.48 -0.88
C LEU A 217 -11.14 15.58 -0.66
N ARG A 218 -11.58 14.89 -1.71
CA ARG A 218 -12.72 13.97 -1.65
C ARG A 218 -12.43 12.75 -0.80
N ALA A 219 -11.24 12.15 -0.92
CA ALA A 219 -10.82 11.04 -0.05
C ALA A 219 -10.82 11.46 1.43
N GLN A 220 -10.26 12.64 1.75
CA GLN A 220 -10.28 13.17 3.12
C GLN A 220 -11.71 13.47 3.59
N GLY A 221 -12.55 14.04 2.72
CA GLY A 221 -13.96 14.32 3.00
C GLY A 221 -14.78 13.05 3.23
N TRP A 222 -14.58 12.01 2.44
CA TRP A 222 -15.22 10.71 2.63
C TRP A 222 -14.78 10.03 3.91
N LEU A 223 -13.48 10.05 4.22
CA LEU A 223 -12.95 9.56 5.48
C LEU A 223 -13.54 10.33 6.68
N TYR A 224 -13.71 11.66 6.55
CA TYR A 224 -14.34 12.49 7.58
C TYR A 224 -15.83 12.21 7.77
N MET A 225 -16.55 11.97 6.69
CA MET A 225 -17.96 11.57 6.79
C MET A 225 -18.08 10.19 7.44
N ALA A 226 -17.26 9.21 7.05
CA ALA A 226 -17.24 7.89 7.68
C ALA A 226 -16.88 7.95 9.18
N TYR A 227 -15.91 8.80 9.54
CA TYR A 227 -15.61 9.12 10.94
C TYR A 227 -16.86 9.66 11.64
N ARG A 228 -17.49 10.70 11.09
CA ARG A 228 -18.65 11.35 11.71
C ARG A 228 -19.83 10.38 11.88
N ASP A 229 -20.13 9.58 10.86
CA ASP A 229 -21.24 8.63 10.85
C ASP A 229 -21.03 7.49 11.86
N ARG A 230 -19.77 7.09 12.11
CA ARG A 230 -19.45 6.14 13.18
C ARG A 230 -19.64 6.75 14.56
N TYR A 231 -19.21 8.00 14.76
CA TYR A 231 -19.37 8.68 16.05
C TYR A 231 -20.82 9.05 16.35
N SER A 232 -21.70 9.18 15.35
CA SER A 232 -23.13 9.44 15.55
C SER A 232 -23.94 8.22 16.01
N GLY A 233 -23.29 7.11 16.36
CA GLY A 233 -23.92 5.97 17.02
C GLY A 233 -24.19 4.75 16.13
N MET A 234 -23.57 4.67 14.95
CA MET A 234 -23.51 3.41 14.19
C MET A 234 -22.50 2.45 14.84
N GLU A 235 -22.88 1.81 15.95
CA GLU A 235 -22.10 0.73 16.55
C GLU A 235 -22.10 -0.51 15.65
N GLY A 236 -20.92 -1.14 15.49
CA GLY A 236 -20.84 -2.55 15.07
C GLY A 236 -20.36 -2.86 13.65
N ASN A 237 -19.78 -1.92 12.91
CA ASN A 237 -19.31 -2.23 11.55
C ASN A 237 -17.85 -2.73 11.52
N ASP A 238 -17.60 -3.97 11.97
CA ASP A 238 -16.28 -4.63 11.85
C ASP A 238 -15.75 -4.65 10.40
N GLN A 239 -16.66 -4.56 9.42
CA GLN A 239 -16.31 -4.50 8.00
C GLN A 239 -15.66 -3.16 7.65
N LEU A 240 -16.10 -2.05 8.25
CA LEU A 240 -15.48 -0.73 8.07
C LEU A 240 -14.03 -0.72 8.53
N ASP A 241 -13.72 -1.33 9.68
CA ASP A 241 -12.33 -1.41 10.17
C ASP A 241 -11.45 -2.25 9.25
N LYS A 242 -11.99 -3.35 8.71
CA LYS A 242 -11.29 -4.19 7.72
C LYS A 242 -11.04 -3.42 6.43
N ASP A 243 -12.02 -2.66 5.94
CA ASP A 243 -11.89 -1.91 4.70
C ASP A 243 -10.97 -0.70 4.85
N LEU A 244 -11.03 0.01 5.98
CA LEU A 244 -10.04 1.03 6.35
C LEU A 244 -8.63 0.43 6.40
N GLY A 245 -8.46 -0.73 7.04
CA GLY A 245 -7.17 -1.43 7.08
C GLY A 245 -6.63 -1.75 5.69
N ARG A 246 -7.48 -2.21 4.76
CA ARG A 246 -7.10 -2.45 3.36
C ARG A 246 -6.70 -1.17 2.65
N VAL A 247 -7.49 -0.10 2.78
CA VAL A 247 -7.19 1.19 2.15
C VAL A 247 -5.87 1.75 2.67
N PHE A 248 -5.58 1.65 3.98
CA PHE A 248 -4.30 2.10 4.52
C PHE A 248 -3.12 1.24 4.06
N ALA A 249 -3.29 -0.07 3.94
CA ALA A 249 -2.27 -0.92 3.33
C ALA A 249 -1.97 -0.46 1.89
N CYS A 250 -3.01 -0.17 1.08
CA CYS A 250 -2.82 0.41 -0.25
C CYS A 250 -2.09 1.76 -0.18
N MET A 251 -2.51 2.69 0.69
CA MET A 251 -1.85 4.00 0.85
C MET A 251 -0.37 3.86 1.22
N GLN A 252 -0.04 3.00 2.17
CA GLN A 252 1.34 2.80 2.61
C GLN A 252 2.21 2.26 1.48
N GLU A 253 1.74 1.25 0.75
CA GLU A 253 2.44 0.71 -0.40
C GLU A 253 2.60 1.75 -1.52
N SER A 254 1.60 2.61 -1.71
CA SER A 254 1.67 3.75 -2.63
C SER A 254 2.84 4.66 -2.28
N MET A 255 2.93 5.07 -1.02
CA MET A 255 3.98 5.97 -0.56
C MET A 255 5.36 5.33 -0.69
N ASN A 256 5.48 4.04 -0.36
CA ASN A 256 6.73 3.27 -0.55
C ASN A 256 7.17 3.31 -2.02
N VAL A 257 6.25 3.03 -2.95
CA VAL A 257 6.52 3.09 -4.40
C VAL A 257 6.92 4.50 -4.84
N ILE A 258 6.18 5.52 -4.39
CA ILE A 258 6.46 6.91 -4.75
C ILE A 258 7.87 7.28 -4.27
N GLN A 259 8.25 6.94 -3.05
CA GLN A 259 9.54 7.31 -2.47
C GLN A 259 10.73 6.55 -3.07
N GLN A 260 10.53 5.33 -3.61
CA GLN A 260 11.63 4.53 -4.15
C GLN A 260 12.20 5.08 -5.47
N PRO A 261 13.50 5.40 -5.58
CA PRO A 261 14.08 5.83 -6.84
C PRO A 261 14.02 4.70 -7.87
N VAL A 262 13.70 5.02 -9.13
CA VAL A 262 13.72 4.06 -10.25
C VAL A 262 14.62 4.55 -11.37
N ALA A 263 15.12 3.61 -12.19
CA ALA A 263 15.86 3.99 -13.39
C ALA A 263 14.99 4.89 -14.29
N ARG A 264 15.58 5.92 -14.92
CA ARG A 264 14.86 6.88 -15.78
C ARG A 264 14.00 6.21 -16.86
N THR A 265 14.43 5.07 -17.39
CA THR A 265 13.69 4.28 -18.38
C THR A 265 12.36 3.73 -17.87
N ARG A 266 12.15 3.69 -16.54
CA ARG A 266 10.97 3.15 -15.87
C ARG A 266 10.07 4.21 -15.24
N GLU A 267 10.50 5.47 -15.25
CA GLU A 267 9.68 6.58 -14.76
C GLU A 267 8.28 6.65 -15.39
N PRO A 268 8.10 6.43 -16.71
CA PRO A 268 6.76 6.42 -17.31
C PRO A 268 5.86 5.33 -16.71
N SER A 269 6.40 4.12 -16.53
CA SER A 269 5.68 3.03 -15.88
C SER A 269 5.33 3.40 -14.45
N LYS A 270 6.31 3.84 -13.65
CA LYS A 270 6.09 4.26 -12.26
C LYS A 270 4.96 5.29 -12.15
N ARG A 271 4.95 6.33 -13.00
CA ARG A 271 3.86 7.32 -13.04
C ARG A 271 2.49 6.70 -13.33
N TYR A 272 2.42 5.81 -14.31
CA TYR A 272 1.19 5.10 -14.65
C TYR A 272 0.64 4.31 -13.45
N TYR A 273 1.51 3.64 -12.69
CA TYR A 273 1.10 2.89 -11.50
C TYR A 273 0.69 3.80 -10.34
N ILE A 274 1.44 4.87 -10.06
CA ILE A 274 1.06 5.85 -9.02
C ILE A 274 -0.35 6.37 -9.29
N LYS A 275 -0.69 6.67 -10.55
CA LYS A 275 -2.04 7.07 -10.94
C LYS A 275 -3.10 6.01 -10.57
N TRP A 276 -2.92 4.76 -10.97
CA TRP A 276 -3.86 3.67 -10.66
C TRP A 276 -3.99 3.42 -9.16
N THR A 277 -2.89 3.58 -8.46
CA THR A 277 -2.81 3.41 -7.02
C THR A 277 -3.63 4.48 -6.29
N ILE A 278 -3.47 5.74 -6.68
CA ILE A 278 -4.26 6.85 -6.14
C ILE A 278 -5.74 6.67 -6.47
N LEU A 279 -6.07 6.19 -7.68
CA LEU A 279 -7.45 5.84 -8.05
C LEU A 279 -8.01 4.70 -7.20
N ALA A 280 -7.20 3.69 -6.88
CA ALA A 280 -7.63 2.62 -5.98
C ALA A 280 -7.91 3.19 -4.58
N VAL A 281 -6.96 3.93 -3.99
CA VAL A 281 -7.16 4.58 -2.69
C VAL A 281 -8.44 5.42 -2.66
N TYR A 282 -8.69 6.19 -3.73
CA TYR A 282 -9.93 6.95 -3.92
C TYR A 282 -11.16 6.05 -3.89
N SER A 283 -11.23 5.04 -4.76
CA SER A 283 -12.36 4.12 -4.84
C SER A 283 -12.63 3.42 -3.49
N GLY A 284 -11.56 3.05 -2.76
CA GLY A 284 -11.68 2.46 -1.44
C GLY A 284 -12.28 3.42 -0.41
N MET A 285 -11.84 4.67 -0.41
CA MET A 285 -12.43 5.74 0.42
C MET A 285 -13.87 6.05 0.03
N GLN A 286 -14.21 5.97 -1.25
CA GLN A 286 -15.59 6.12 -1.72
C GLN A 286 -16.47 4.98 -1.20
N HIS A 287 -15.98 3.75 -1.31
CA HIS A 287 -16.68 2.54 -0.88
C HIS A 287 -16.97 2.56 0.62
N ILE A 288 -16.01 3.03 1.42
CA ILE A 288 -16.17 3.23 2.87
C ILE A 288 -17.37 4.12 3.22
N ARG A 289 -17.70 5.10 2.36
CA ARG A 289 -18.80 6.03 2.59
C ARG A 289 -20.13 5.56 2.04
N GLU A 290 -20.17 5.19 0.76
CA GLU A 290 -21.41 5.25 -0.01
C GLU A 290 -22.24 3.95 -0.04
N ASP A 291 -21.91 2.92 0.76
CA ASP A 291 -22.41 1.54 0.56
C ASP A 291 -22.40 1.17 -0.94
N PHE A 292 -21.42 1.74 -1.66
CA PHE A 292 -21.47 1.76 -3.10
C PHE A 292 -21.27 0.33 -3.56
N ILE A 293 -22.27 -0.21 -4.28
CA ILE A 293 -22.31 -1.55 -4.89
C ILE A 293 -21.34 -1.59 -6.10
N GLY A 294 -20.20 -0.93 -5.99
CA GLY A 294 -19.04 -1.17 -6.83
C GLY A 294 -18.24 -2.30 -6.21
N ASP A 295 -17.77 -3.23 -7.04
CA ASP A 295 -16.89 -4.31 -6.62
C ASP A 295 -15.48 -3.74 -6.31
N TRP A 296 -15.38 -2.89 -5.29
CA TRP A 296 -14.10 -2.36 -4.78
C TRP A 296 -13.15 -3.52 -4.49
N GLN A 297 -13.66 -4.67 -4.05
CA GLN A 297 -12.83 -5.85 -3.86
C GLN A 297 -12.16 -6.32 -5.17
N LYS A 298 -12.84 -6.23 -6.32
CA LYS A 298 -12.24 -6.49 -7.64
C LYS A 298 -11.25 -5.39 -8.06
N GLU A 299 -11.55 -4.12 -7.81
CA GLU A 299 -10.57 -3.04 -8.05
C GLU A 299 -9.32 -3.22 -7.19
N HIS A 300 -9.49 -3.51 -5.91
CA HIS A 300 -8.43 -3.83 -4.96
C HIS A 300 -7.63 -5.06 -5.39
N LYS A 301 -8.27 -6.14 -5.84
CA LYS A 301 -7.56 -7.33 -6.39
C LYS A 301 -6.75 -6.98 -7.63
N THR A 302 -7.30 -6.16 -8.52
CA THR A 302 -6.60 -5.67 -9.72
C THR A 302 -5.41 -4.81 -9.33
N TYR A 303 -5.60 -3.92 -8.35
CA TYR A 303 -4.55 -3.09 -7.76
C TYR A 303 -3.42 -3.94 -7.16
N VAL A 304 -3.73 -4.93 -6.32
CA VAL A 304 -2.73 -5.82 -5.71
C VAL A 304 -1.92 -6.54 -6.80
N ALA A 305 -2.57 -7.01 -7.87
CA ALA A 305 -1.89 -7.65 -8.98
C ALA A 305 -0.95 -6.69 -9.73
N GLU A 306 -1.38 -5.46 -10.00
CA GLU A 306 -0.56 -4.44 -10.65
C GLU A 306 0.58 -3.94 -9.74
N MET A 307 0.39 -3.89 -8.42
CA MET A 307 1.45 -3.58 -7.45
C MET A 307 2.54 -4.63 -7.44
N VAL A 308 2.17 -5.92 -7.44
CA VAL A 308 3.15 -7.01 -7.56
C VAL A 308 3.93 -6.89 -8.87
N ARG A 309 3.26 -6.53 -9.96
CA ARG A 309 3.90 -6.27 -11.26
C ARG A 309 4.86 -5.08 -11.21
N LEU A 310 4.51 -4.01 -10.52
CA LEU A 310 5.39 -2.85 -10.35
C LEU A 310 6.59 -3.16 -9.45
N ALA A 311 6.39 -3.82 -8.31
CA ALA A 311 7.48 -4.26 -7.46
C ALA A 311 8.47 -5.10 -8.28
N TRP A 312 7.95 -5.97 -9.14
CA TRP A 312 8.77 -6.73 -10.08
C TRP A 312 9.50 -5.84 -11.10
N ILE A 313 8.84 -4.82 -11.68
CA ILE A 313 9.46 -3.85 -12.58
C ILE A 313 10.50 -2.99 -11.86
N ILE A 314 10.33 -2.65 -10.59
CA ILE A 314 11.29 -1.83 -9.82
C ILE A 314 12.53 -2.67 -9.50
N VAL A 315 12.32 -3.90 -9.04
CA VAL A 315 13.38 -4.75 -8.48
C VAL A 315 14.19 -5.49 -9.55
N THR A 316 13.58 -5.89 -10.68
CA THR A 316 14.34 -6.53 -11.76
C THR A 316 15.29 -5.53 -12.39
N PRO A 317 16.60 -5.74 -12.58
CA PRO A 317 17.43 -4.83 -13.36
C PRO A 317 16.96 -4.78 -14.83
N ASN A 318 17.25 -3.69 -15.56
CA ASN A 318 16.89 -3.61 -16.98
C ASN A 318 17.47 -4.82 -17.71
N PRO A 319 16.69 -5.59 -18.48
CA PRO A 319 17.26 -6.66 -19.28
C PRO A 319 18.28 -6.03 -20.24
N PRO A 320 19.52 -6.54 -20.30
CA PRO A 320 20.47 -6.06 -21.29
C PRO A 320 19.85 -6.26 -22.68
N ALA A 321 19.80 -5.18 -23.46
CA ALA A 321 19.01 -5.03 -24.68
C ALA A 321 19.37 -5.99 -25.83
N THR A 322 20.22 -6.99 -25.60
CA THR A 322 20.86 -7.80 -26.66
C THR A 322 20.95 -9.30 -26.38
N ALA A 323 20.28 -9.86 -25.36
CA ALA A 323 20.39 -11.30 -25.08
C ALA A 323 19.04 -12.05 -25.14
N THR A 324 18.91 -12.91 -26.15
CA THR A 324 17.80 -13.83 -26.47
C THR A 324 17.55 -14.94 -25.42
N ASP A 325 18.02 -14.79 -24.18
CA ASP A 325 17.95 -15.79 -23.11
C ASP A 325 17.00 -15.34 -21.96
N THR A 326 15.83 -14.81 -22.31
CA THR A 326 14.91 -14.10 -21.40
C THR A 326 14.37 -14.93 -20.23
N SER A 327 14.19 -16.25 -20.36
CA SER A 327 13.57 -17.03 -19.28
C SER A 327 14.53 -17.36 -18.14
N THR A 328 15.84 -17.44 -18.41
CA THR A 328 16.83 -17.85 -17.39
C THR A 328 17.15 -16.68 -16.45
N THR A 329 17.21 -15.46 -16.99
CA THR A 329 17.41 -14.23 -16.20
C THR A 329 16.21 -13.94 -15.30
N ILE A 330 14.98 -14.12 -15.80
CA ILE A 330 13.75 -13.90 -15.01
C ILE A 330 13.66 -14.88 -13.82
N ALA A 331 13.98 -16.16 -14.03
CA ALA A 331 13.96 -17.15 -12.96
C ALA A 331 15.02 -16.86 -11.88
N LYS A 332 16.19 -16.37 -12.30
CA LYS A 332 17.27 -15.96 -11.40
C LYS A 332 16.87 -14.76 -10.55
N ASP A 333 16.39 -13.67 -11.16
CA ASP A 333 16.04 -12.45 -10.43
C ASP A 333 14.90 -12.72 -9.43
N THR A 334 13.93 -13.56 -9.83
CA THR A 334 12.86 -14.02 -8.94
C THR A 334 13.41 -14.83 -7.77
N LEU A 335 14.38 -15.72 -8.01
CA LEU A 335 15.01 -16.53 -6.97
C LEU A 335 15.81 -15.67 -5.97
N LEU A 336 16.61 -14.72 -6.47
CA LEU A 336 17.37 -13.80 -5.63
C LEU A 336 16.45 -12.94 -4.76
N LEU A 337 15.35 -12.44 -5.33
CA LEU A 337 14.35 -11.67 -4.59
C LEU A 337 13.66 -12.50 -3.50
N VAL A 338 13.30 -13.75 -3.81
CA VAL A 338 12.68 -14.65 -2.81
C VAL A 338 13.64 -14.94 -1.68
N LEU A 339 14.92 -15.18 -1.97
CA LEU A 339 15.93 -15.45 -0.95
C LEU A 339 16.21 -14.21 -0.08
N ASP A 340 16.32 -13.03 -0.69
CA ASP A 340 16.48 -11.77 0.05
C ASP A 340 15.28 -11.49 0.97
N ALA A 341 14.05 -11.69 0.47
CA ALA A 341 12.85 -11.57 1.28
C ALA A 341 12.83 -12.57 2.46
N ILE A 342 13.29 -13.81 2.26
CA ILE A 342 13.43 -14.79 3.35
C ILE A 342 14.48 -14.32 4.36
N VAL A 343 15.65 -13.82 3.92
CA VAL A 343 16.69 -13.29 4.82
C VAL A 343 16.16 -12.16 5.70
N GLN A 344 15.44 -11.18 5.11
CA GLN A 344 14.90 -10.03 5.85
C GLN A 344 13.79 -10.45 6.82
N SER A 345 12.94 -11.41 6.44
CA SER A 345 11.84 -11.89 7.30
C SER A 345 12.29 -12.86 8.39
N SER A 346 13.52 -13.36 8.33
CA SER A 346 14.05 -14.38 9.25
C SER A 346 14.91 -13.81 10.38
N ASP A 347 14.85 -12.50 10.64
CA ASP A 347 15.62 -11.86 11.73
C ASP A 347 15.33 -12.47 13.11
N ALA A 348 14.11 -12.99 13.31
CA ALA A 348 13.71 -13.70 14.52
C ALA A 348 14.14 -15.18 14.56
N PHE A 349 14.72 -15.72 13.48
CA PHE A 349 15.09 -17.12 13.31
C PHE A 349 16.51 -17.25 12.73
N PRO A 350 17.56 -17.09 13.57
CA PRO A 350 18.94 -17.01 13.09
C PRO A 350 19.40 -18.16 12.17
N PRO A 351 19.05 -19.44 12.43
CA PRO A 351 19.43 -20.54 11.54
C PRO A 351 18.80 -20.46 10.15
N LEU A 352 17.53 -20.03 10.08
CA LEU A 352 16.83 -19.83 8.81
C LEU A 352 17.45 -18.67 8.02
N LYS A 353 17.79 -17.58 8.71
CA LYS A 353 18.52 -16.45 8.10
C LYS A 353 19.86 -16.89 7.55
N SER A 354 20.61 -17.73 8.28
CA SER A 354 21.89 -18.28 7.85
C SER A 354 21.75 -19.15 6.60
N ALA A 355 20.80 -20.09 6.59
CA ALA A 355 20.51 -20.94 5.44
C ALA A 355 20.09 -20.13 4.20
N ALA A 356 19.19 -19.15 4.37
CA ALA A 356 18.74 -18.28 3.27
C ALA A 356 19.87 -17.39 2.73
N SER A 357 20.73 -16.87 3.60
CA SER A 357 21.89 -16.06 3.22
C SER A 357 22.93 -16.89 2.46
N GLY A 358 23.19 -18.13 2.89
CA GLY A 358 24.06 -19.05 2.17
C GLY A 358 23.51 -19.39 0.79
N LEU A 359 22.20 -19.66 0.64
CA LEU A 359 21.58 -19.89 -0.66
C LEU A 359 21.63 -18.67 -1.58
N LEU A 360 21.48 -17.46 -1.03
CA LEU A 360 21.64 -16.21 -1.77
C LEU A 360 23.08 -16.07 -2.30
N PHE A 361 24.06 -16.43 -1.48
CA PHE A 361 25.46 -16.49 -1.88
C PHE A 361 25.68 -17.49 -3.03
N PHE A 362 25.14 -18.72 -2.94
CA PHE A 362 25.23 -19.71 -4.02
C PHE A 362 24.62 -19.24 -5.33
N ALA A 363 23.43 -18.64 -5.27
CA ALA A 363 22.75 -18.11 -6.45
C ALA A 363 23.56 -16.98 -7.09
N THR A 364 24.18 -16.12 -6.29
CA THR A 364 25.05 -15.03 -6.78
C THR A 364 26.35 -15.57 -7.38
N CYS A 365 26.92 -16.61 -6.76
CA CYS A 365 28.19 -17.19 -7.18
C CYS A 365 28.08 -18.09 -8.41
N ALA A 366 26.94 -18.74 -8.66
CA ALA A 366 26.72 -19.65 -9.78
C ALA A 366 27.07 -19.02 -11.15
N ASP A 367 26.81 -17.72 -11.32
CA ASP A 367 27.16 -16.99 -12.55
C ASP A 367 28.66 -16.77 -12.70
N THR A 368 29.38 -16.60 -11.59
CA THR A 368 30.82 -16.35 -11.59
C THR A 368 31.63 -17.65 -11.74
N THR A 369 31.06 -18.77 -11.29
CA THR A 369 31.73 -20.08 -11.25
C THR A 369 31.32 -21.02 -12.37
N CYS A 370 30.15 -20.88 -13.00
CA CYS A 370 29.77 -21.74 -14.12
C CYS A 370 29.85 -21.03 -15.47
N GLY A 371 30.93 -21.29 -16.23
CA GLY A 371 30.97 -20.97 -17.66
C GLY A 371 30.01 -21.83 -18.50
N ASN A 372 29.39 -22.85 -17.90
CA ASN A 372 28.46 -23.76 -18.56
C ASN A 372 27.01 -23.44 -18.17
N LYS A 373 26.24 -22.89 -19.12
CA LYS A 373 24.82 -22.53 -18.95
C LYS A 373 23.95 -23.67 -18.43
N LYS A 374 24.27 -24.93 -18.77
CA LYS A 374 23.51 -26.11 -18.31
C LYS A 374 23.70 -26.34 -16.81
N GLN A 375 24.94 -26.31 -16.34
CA GLN A 375 25.26 -26.50 -14.92
C GLN A 375 24.70 -25.36 -14.06
N MET A 376 24.76 -24.13 -14.57
CA MET A 376 24.17 -22.96 -13.92
C MET A 376 22.65 -23.09 -13.77
N ARG A 377 21.94 -23.54 -14.81
CA ARG A 377 20.50 -23.81 -14.76
C ARG A 377 20.16 -24.91 -13.77
N ASP A 378 20.97 -25.98 -13.71
CA ASP A 378 20.77 -27.07 -12.75
C ASP A 378 20.96 -26.57 -11.32
N ILE A 379 21.99 -25.77 -11.03
CA ILE A 379 22.21 -25.16 -9.70
C ILE A 379 21.02 -24.27 -9.31
N TYR A 380 20.58 -23.38 -10.19
CA TYR A 380 19.43 -22.51 -9.92
C TYR A 380 18.14 -23.30 -9.66
N LYS A 381 17.88 -24.35 -10.42
CA LYS A 381 16.71 -25.23 -10.22
C LYS A 381 16.74 -25.88 -8.83
N ARG A 382 17.92 -26.28 -8.35
CA ARG A 382 18.09 -26.93 -7.04
C ARG A 382 17.93 -25.94 -5.88
N ILE A 383 18.57 -24.77 -5.97
CA ILE A 383 18.41 -23.68 -4.98
C ILE A 383 16.94 -23.27 -4.89
N HIS A 384 16.25 -23.14 -6.03
CA HIS A 384 14.82 -22.83 -6.05
C HIS A 384 13.97 -23.89 -5.36
N GLY A 385 14.26 -25.18 -5.58
CA GLY A 385 13.58 -26.28 -4.89
C GLY A 385 13.77 -26.25 -3.37
N LEU A 386 14.94 -25.84 -2.89
CA LEU A 386 15.23 -25.70 -1.46
C LEU A 386 14.54 -24.46 -0.86
N ALA A 387 14.61 -23.31 -1.54
CA ALA A 387 13.91 -22.09 -1.14
C ALA A 387 12.38 -22.30 -1.05
N ALA A 388 11.79 -23.04 -1.99
CA ALA A 388 10.37 -23.41 -1.95
C ALA A 388 10.02 -24.34 -0.78
N SER A 389 10.98 -25.13 -0.30
CA SER A 389 10.80 -26.02 0.85
C SER A 389 10.93 -25.26 2.17
N LEU A 390 11.89 -24.32 2.27
CA LEU A 390 12.01 -23.39 3.40
C LEU A 390 10.78 -22.47 3.53
N LYS A 391 10.30 -21.92 2.42
CA LYS A 391 9.08 -21.07 2.40
C LYS A 391 7.82 -21.81 2.87
N ARG A 392 7.73 -23.12 2.61
CA ARG A 392 6.60 -23.94 3.08
C ARG A 392 6.67 -24.20 4.59
N GLY A 393 7.88 -24.35 5.15
CA GLY A 393 8.08 -24.54 6.59
C GLY A 393 7.87 -23.27 7.44
N THR A 394 7.77 -22.10 6.81
CA THR A 394 7.73 -20.78 7.48
C THR A 394 6.38 -20.07 7.34
N LYS A 395 5.38 -20.72 6.73
CA LYS A 395 4.08 -20.10 6.47
C LYS A 395 3.39 -19.75 7.80
N GLU A 396 2.94 -18.50 7.91
CA GLU A 396 2.41 -17.88 9.13
C GLU A 396 1.36 -18.73 9.85
N GLY A 397 1.61 -18.98 11.15
CA GLY A 397 0.63 -19.54 12.08
C GLY A 397 1.04 -20.85 12.76
N SER A 398 1.99 -21.61 12.19
CA SER A 398 2.53 -22.80 12.86
C SER A 398 3.67 -22.42 13.81
N ARG A 399 3.54 -22.73 15.10
CA ARG A 399 4.67 -22.64 16.06
C ARG A 399 5.79 -23.54 15.56
N ILE A 400 6.95 -22.96 15.28
CA ILE A 400 8.17 -23.71 14.93
C ILE A 400 8.54 -24.54 16.17
N THR A 401 8.56 -25.86 16.03
CA THR A 401 8.95 -26.75 17.12
C THR A 401 10.48 -26.78 17.25
N PRO A 402 11.04 -27.13 18.43
CA PRO A 402 12.49 -27.26 18.61
C PRO A 402 13.16 -28.19 17.60
N GLU A 403 12.44 -29.22 17.15
CA GLU A 403 12.92 -30.18 16.14
C GLU A 403 12.95 -29.58 14.73
N HIS A 404 12.05 -28.64 14.41
CA HIS A 404 12.14 -27.87 13.17
C HIS A 404 13.39 -26.98 13.20
N GLN A 405 13.70 -26.40 14.36
CA GLN A 405 14.87 -25.57 14.55
C GLN A 405 16.16 -26.37 14.35
N ASP A 406 16.27 -27.55 14.95
CA ASP A 406 17.42 -28.47 14.80
C ASP A 406 17.64 -28.87 13.33
N ALA A 407 16.56 -29.22 12.61
CA ALA A 407 16.65 -29.54 11.19
C ALA A 407 17.10 -28.35 10.32
N ILE A 408 16.71 -27.12 10.68
CA ILE A 408 17.15 -25.90 10.01
C ILE A 408 18.60 -25.58 10.37
N GLU A 409 19.03 -25.82 11.61
CA GLU A 409 20.42 -25.64 12.06
C GLU A 409 21.40 -26.57 11.34
N VAL A 410 21.05 -27.87 11.22
CA VAL A 410 21.83 -28.84 10.44
C VAL A 410 21.92 -28.40 8.98
N LEU A 411 20.81 -27.99 8.37
CA LEU A 411 20.80 -27.48 7.00
C LEU A 411 21.66 -26.20 6.84
N ALA A 412 21.61 -25.29 7.81
CA ALA A 412 22.42 -24.08 7.79
C ALA A 412 23.92 -24.39 7.90
N ALA A 413 24.30 -25.34 8.74
CA ALA A 413 25.69 -25.81 8.86
C ALA A 413 26.18 -26.45 7.56
N ASP A 414 25.36 -27.32 6.94
CA ASP A 414 25.66 -27.94 5.65
C ASP A 414 25.84 -26.88 4.54
N ILE A 415 24.96 -25.87 4.49
CA ILE A 415 25.04 -24.76 3.52
C ILE A 415 26.30 -23.92 3.73
N GLU A 416 26.70 -23.66 4.98
CA GLU A 416 27.90 -22.87 5.29
C GLU A 416 29.19 -23.63 4.94
N ALA A 417 29.23 -24.96 5.20
CA ALA A 417 30.34 -25.81 4.76
C ALA A 417 30.49 -25.78 3.23
N LEU A 418 29.38 -25.97 2.50
CA LEU A 418 29.36 -25.89 1.03
C LEU A 418 29.83 -24.51 0.52
N LYS A 419 29.52 -23.44 1.26
CA LYS A 419 29.89 -22.07 0.89
C LYS A 419 31.41 -21.92 0.93
N GLY A 420 32.07 -22.47 1.95
CA GLY A 420 33.52 -22.53 2.05
C GLY A 420 34.16 -23.25 0.85
N ASP A 421 33.61 -24.40 0.45
CA ASP A 421 34.09 -25.15 -0.71
C ASP A 421 33.95 -24.35 -2.02
N LEU A 422 32.83 -23.65 -2.19
CA LEU A 422 32.60 -22.80 -3.36
C LEU A 422 33.50 -21.56 -3.37
N GLU A 423 33.74 -20.93 -2.22
CA GLU A 423 34.70 -19.83 -2.07
C GLU A 423 36.12 -20.27 -2.45
N GLY A 424 36.51 -21.49 -2.08
CA GLY A 424 37.73 -22.16 -2.53
C GLY A 424 37.83 -22.18 -4.06
N ILE A 425 36.81 -22.73 -4.73
CA ILE A 425 36.73 -22.80 -6.21
C ILE A 425 36.80 -21.39 -6.84
N ILE A 426 36.09 -20.42 -6.27
CA ILE A 426 36.09 -19.02 -6.77
C ILE A 426 37.50 -18.42 -6.65
N SER A 427 38.12 -18.57 -5.49
CA SER A 427 39.44 -18.00 -5.20
C SER A 427 40.52 -18.57 -6.13
N GLU A 428 40.47 -19.87 -6.42
CA GLU A 428 41.39 -20.52 -7.37
C GLU A 428 41.16 -20.04 -8.81
N ARG A 429 39.90 -19.82 -9.22
CA ARG A 429 39.54 -19.35 -10.56
C ARG A 429 39.89 -17.90 -10.84
N LYS A 430 40.15 -17.08 -9.80
CA LYS A 430 40.66 -15.71 -9.99
C LYS A 430 42.07 -15.70 -10.62
N SER A 431 42.85 -16.77 -10.45
CA SER A 431 44.14 -16.93 -11.14
C SER A 431 43.96 -17.50 -12.54
N ARG A 432 44.36 -16.74 -13.57
CA ARG A 432 44.24 -17.15 -14.98
C ARG A 432 44.95 -18.48 -15.30
N PHE A 433 46.11 -18.72 -14.68
CA PHE A 433 46.87 -19.95 -14.88
C PHE A 433 46.24 -21.15 -14.16
N LYS A 434 45.81 -20.99 -12.90
CA LYS A 434 45.11 -22.06 -12.17
C LYS A 434 43.76 -22.39 -12.81
N ARG A 435 43.06 -21.40 -13.35
CA ARG A 435 41.76 -21.59 -14.04
C ARG A 435 41.83 -22.63 -15.16
N PHE A 436 42.94 -22.70 -15.90
CA PHE A 436 43.09 -23.64 -17.02
C PHE A 436 43.35 -25.07 -16.54
N PHE A 437 44.26 -25.25 -15.58
CA PHE A 437 44.61 -26.58 -15.05
C PHE A 437 43.56 -27.16 -14.10
N SER A 438 42.92 -26.32 -13.29
CA SER A 438 41.90 -26.75 -12.32
C SER A 438 40.49 -26.83 -12.93
N ALA A 439 40.26 -26.49 -14.20
CA ALA A 439 38.90 -26.50 -14.79
C ALA A 439 38.20 -27.87 -14.70
N ARG A 440 38.94 -28.97 -14.90
CA ARG A 440 38.42 -30.33 -14.78
C ARG A 440 38.15 -30.71 -13.32
N ARG A 441 39.08 -30.39 -12.43
CA ARG A 441 38.96 -30.57 -10.97
C ARG A 441 37.77 -29.78 -10.40
N HIS A 442 37.67 -28.49 -10.70
CA HIS A 442 36.55 -27.64 -10.27
C HIS A 442 35.19 -28.12 -10.80
N ARG A 443 35.15 -28.84 -11.94
CA ARG A 443 33.90 -29.41 -12.45
C ARG A 443 33.47 -30.61 -11.60
N GLU A 444 34.42 -31.42 -11.15
CA GLU A 444 34.17 -32.55 -10.25
C GLU A 444 33.80 -32.05 -8.85
N GLU A 445 34.54 -31.07 -8.31
CA GLU A 445 34.22 -30.41 -7.02
C GLU A 445 32.85 -29.72 -7.04
N LEU A 446 32.49 -29.02 -8.13
CA LEU A 446 31.16 -28.42 -8.24
C LEU A 446 30.06 -29.48 -8.36
N LYS A 447 30.34 -30.62 -9.00
CA LYS A 447 29.39 -31.75 -9.04
C LYS A 447 29.18 -32.31 -7.63
N ASP A 448 30.25 -32.40 -6.85
CA ASP A 448 30.23 -32.85 -5.45
C ASP A 448 29.42 -31.88 -4.57
N VAL A 449 29.69 -30.56 -4.62
CA VAL A 449 28.88 -29.53 -3.93
C VAL A 449 27.39 -29.66 -4.27
N VAL A 450 27.08 -29.94 -5.53
CA VAL A 450 25.71 -30.09 -6.03
C VAL A 450 25.04 -31.39 -5.54
N GLU A 451 25.82 -32.46 -5.31
CA GLU A 451 25.38 -33.74 -4.75
C GLU A 451 25.17 -33.64 -3.22
N GLN A 452 26.09 -32.97 -2.53
CA GLN A 452 25.98 -32.65 -1.11
C GLN A 452 24.76 -31.75 -0.82
N LEU A 453 24.46 -30.76 -1.67
CA LEU A 453 23.27 -29.92 -1.54
C LEU A 453 21.96 -30.73 -1.68
N GLU A 454 21.90 -31.72 -2.58
CA GLU A 454 20.71 -32.60 -2.67
C GLU A 454 20.61 -33.54 -1.48
N THR A 455 21.74 -34.03 -0.96
CA THR A 455 21.77 -34.84 0.25
C THR A 455 21.22 -34.04 1.44
N SER A 456 21.69 -32.80 1.62
CA SER A 456 21.24 -31.87 2.67
C SER A 456 19.73 -31.59 2.56
N LYS A 457 19.25 -31.31 1.34
CA LYS A 457 17.82 -31.12 1.06
C LYS A 457 16.99 -32.37 1.34
N SER A 458 17.48 -33.54 0.98
CA SER A 458 16.81 -34.82 1.23
C SER A 458 16.71 -35.06 2.74
N ASN A 459 17.79 -34.84 3.48
CA ASN A 459 17.83 -34.96 4.94
C ASN A 459 16.83 -34.02 5.60
N TYR A 460 16.81 -32.74 5.21
CA TYR A 460 15.85 -31.77 5.70
C TYR A 460 14.39 -32.18 5.39
N THR A 461 14.11 -32.64 4.17
CA THR A 461 12.76 -33.05 3.77
C THR A 461 12.29 -34.28 4.54
N THR A 462 13.18 -35.26 4.76
CA THR A 462 12.90 -36.44 5.57
C THR A 462 12.67 -36.07 7.03
N ALA A 463 13.50 -35.20 7.61
CA ALA A 463 13.31 -34.71 8.97
C ALA A 463 11.96 -34.01 9.14
N LEU A 464 11.60 -33.13 8.19
CA LEU A 464 10.33 -32.42 8.19
C LEU A 464 9.13 -33.37 8.03
N ALA A 465 9.24 -34.40 7.19
CA ALA A 465 8.20 -35.41 7.01
C ALA A 465 7.98 -36.24 8.28
N THR A 466 9.07 -36.70 8.92
CA THR A 466 9.05 -37.42 10.19
C THR A 466 8.41 -36.58 11.29
N LEU A 467 8.80 -35.31 11.38
CA LEU A 467 8.29 -34.39 12.39
C LEU A 467 6.79 -34.13 12.22
N ASN A 468 6.34 -33.88 10.99
CA ASN A 468 4.91 -33.75 10.69
C ASN A 468 4.13 -35.02 11.06
N ALA A 469 4.69 -36.20 10.76
CA ALA A 469 4.07 -37.48 11.14
C ALA A 469 3.97 -37.63 12.67
N MET A 470 5.00 -37.21 13.42
CA MET A 470 5.00 -37.22 14.88
C MET A 470 3.97 -36.26 15.46
N THR A 471 3.91 -35.01 15.00
CA THR A 471 2.90 -34.04 15.48
C THR A 471 1.48 -34.52 15.19
N ILE A 472 1.24 -35.10 14.00
CA ILE A 472 -0.07 -35.69 13.67
C ILE A 472 -0.39 -36.86 14.60
N ALA A 473 0.57 -37.72 14.92
CA ALA A 473 0.37 -38.83 15.85
C ALA A 473 0.07 -38.35 17.28
N GLU A 474 0.79 -37.32 17.75
CA GLU A 474 0.62 -36.71 19.06
C GLU A 474 -0.75 -36.03 19.20
N VAL A 475 -1.13 -35.16 18.25
CA VAL A 475 -2.45 -34.51 18.22
C VAL A 475 -3.57 -35.56 18.17
N ASN A 476 -3.41 -36.62 17.36
CA ASN A 476 -4.38 -37.71 17.33
C ASN A 476 -4.47 -38.46 18.67
N SER A 477 -3.35 -38.60 19.39
CA SER A 477 -3.34 -39.22 20.71
C SER A 477 -4.04 -38.34 21.76
N GLU A 478 -3.82 -37.03 21.74
CA GLU A 478 -4.49 -36.07 22.62
C GLU A 478 -5.99 -35.99 22.35
N VAL A 479 -6.39 -35.91 21.08
CA VAL A 479 -7.81 -35.91 20.68
C VAL A 479 -8.49 -37.20 21.16
N ARG A 480 -7.81 -38.36 21.05
CA ARG A 480 -8.34 -39.62 21.60
C ARG A 480 -8.44 -39.58 23.13
N ALA A 481 -7.45 -39.04 23.82
CA ALA A 481 -7.47 -38.91 25.28
C ALA A 481 -8.62 -37.99 25.75
N ILE A 482 -8.80 -36.84 25.10
CA ILE A 482 -9.90 -35.90 25.38
C ILE A 482 -11.25 -36.56 25.08
N ALA A 483 -11.38 -37.24 23.95
CA ALA A 483 -12.61 -37.95 23.58
C ALA A 483 -12.98 -39.03 24.63
N LEU A 484 -11.99 -39.75 25.16
CA LEU A 484 -12.18 -40.71 26.25
C LEU A 484 -12.63 -40.02 27.56
N VAL A 485 -12.02 -38.90 27.93
CA VAL A 485 -12.39 -38.14 29.15
C VAL A 485 -13.80 -37.56 29.06
N LEU A 486 -14.21 -37.10 27.88
CA LEU A 486 -15.53 -36.50 27.65
C LEU A 486 -16.64 -37.52 27.38
N ASP A 487 -16.34 -38.83 27.42
CA ASP A 487 -17.20 -39.92 26.92
C ASP A 487 -17.79 -39.64 25.52
N ALA A 488 -17.05 -38.84 24.75
CA ALA A 488 -17.45 -38.43 23.42
C ALA A 488 -17.15 -39.61 22.48
N ARG A 489 -18.17 -40.45 22.26
CA ARG A 489 -18.09 -41.48 21.22
C ARG A 489 -17.83 -40.77 19.89
N PRO A 490 -16.74 -41.07 19.17
CA PRO A 490 -16.50 -40.46 17.88
C PRO A 490 -17.70 -40.75 16.98
N MET A 491 -18.49 -39.72 16.66
CA MET A 491 -19.60 -39.85 15.73
C MET A 491 -19.02 -40.32 14.40
N TYR A 492 -19.42 -41.51 13.98
CA TYR A 492 -19.15 -42.00 12.64
C TYR A 492 -19.81 -41.03 11.66
N MET A 493 -19.04 -40.20 10.96
CA MET A 493 -19.55 -39.47 9.80
C MET A 493 -19.74 -40.48 8.66
N PRO A 494 -20.98 -40.83 8.27
CA PRO A 494 -21.22 -41.74 7.16
C PRO A 494 -20.71 -41.07 5.88
N GLY A 495 -19.66 -41.63 5.27
CA GLY A 495 -19.07 -41.11 4.03
C GLY A 495 -17.54 -40.98 4.04
N THR A 496 -16.88 -41.05 5.21
CA THR A 496 -15.41 -41.09 5.28
C THR A 496 -14.94 -42.55 5.33
N ARG A 497 -14.41 -43.06 4.21
CA ARG A 497 -13.74 -44.38 4.17
C ARG A 497 -12.53 -44.35 5.09
N ARG A 498 -12.43 -45.30 6.03
CA ARG A 498 -11.25 -45.50 6.89
C ARG A 498 -10.02 -45.78 6.03
N ALA A 499 -8.95 -45.01 6.23
CA ALA A 499 -7.63 -45.29 5.67
C ALA A 499 -6.86 -46.42 6.39
N GLN A 500 -7.47 -47.07 7.39
CA GLN A 500 -6.82 -48.10 8.22
C GLN A 500 -6.97 -49.54 7.70
N ASP A 501 -7.76 -49.78 6.66
CA ASP A 501 -7.87 -51.11 6.02
C ASP A 501 -6.92 -51.24 4.81
N VAL A 502 -5.70 -50.72 4.92
CA VAL A 502 -4.61 -51.11 4.02
C VAL A 502 -3.86 -52.27 4.69
N THR A 503 -4.41 -53.47 4.53
CA THR A 503 -3.72 -54.71 4.88
C THR A 503 -2.49 -54.82 3.98
N PHE A 504 -1.29 -54.66 4.53
CA PHE A 504 -0.06 -55.00 3.82
C PHE A 504 -0.10 -56.50 3.48
N PRO A 505 0.10 -56.90 2.21
CA PRO A 505 0.12 -58.31 1.85
C PRO A 505 1.39 -58.96 2.42
N SER A 506 1.24 -59.61 3.57
CA SER A 506 2.22 -60.55 4.10
C SER A 506 1.93 -61.92 3.49
N GLY A 507 2.36 -62.10 2.24
CA GLY A 507 2.36 -63.38 1.55
C GLY A 507 3.81 -63.81 1.24
N PRO A 508 4.24 -65.02 1.62
CA PRO A 508 5.57 -65.51 1.27
C PRO A 508 5.61 -65.86 -0.22
N SER A 509 6.49 -65.17 -0.96
CA SER A 509 6.84 -65.51 -2.34
C SER A 509 7.59 -66.85 -2.35
N ARG A 510 6.87 -67.93 -2.66
CA ARG A 510 7.48 -69.18 -3.14
C ARG A 510 8.07 -68.91 -4.52
N PHE A 511 9.40 -68.94 -4.61
CA PHE A 511 10.11 -69.18 -5.85
C PHE A 511 9.79 -70.61 -6.32
N GLY A 512 9.19 -70.73 -7.50
CA GLY A 512 9.14 -71.97 -8.26
C GLY A 512 9.99 -71.81 -9.51
N GLU A 513 10.96 -72.70 -9.67
CA GLU A 513 11.72 -72.94 -10.89
C GLU A 513 10.80 -73.23 -12.08
N VAL A 514 11.06 -72.56 -13.21
CA VAL A 514 11.27 -73.18 -14.54
C VAL A 514 12.28 -72.34 -15.30
#